data_AF-A0A846BT56-F1
#
_entry.id   AF-A0A846BT56-F1
#
_cell.length_a   1.000
_cell.length_b   1.000
_cell.length_c   1.000
_cell.angle_alpha   90.00
_cell.angle_beta   90.00
_cell.angle_gamma   90.00
#
_symmetry.space_group_name_H-M   'P 1'
#
loop_
_entity.id
_entity.type
_entity.pdbx_description
1 polymer ?
#
loop_
_entity_poly.entity_id
_entity_poly.type
_entity_poly.pdbx_seq_one_letter_code
_entity_poly.pdbx_strand_id
1 'polypeptide(L)'
;MINNWVILSGIEGNLAAYEAVQADIKHRQKWVENIYILGDFIGLTPESESVVQRIRNPKPGELPPQVCTGWWEEQCLILYGLG
;
A
#
# COMPACT_ATOMS: atom_id res chain seq x y z
N MET A 1 -25.40 -1.62 -8.33
CA MET A 1 -24.12 -2.34 -8.52
C MET A 1 -23.55 -2.63 -7.14
N ILE A 2 -22.96 -3.80 -6.92
CA ILE A 2 -22.19 -4.07 -5.70
C ILE A 2 -20.78 -3.55 -5.98
N ASN A 3 -20.37 -2.56 -5.20
CA ASN A 3 -19.03 -2.01 -5.21
C ASN A 3 -18.26 -2.61 -4.03
N ASN A 4 -17.10 -3.20 -4.29
CA ASN A 4 -16.27 -3.79 -3.25
C ASN A 4 -15.14 -2.85 -2.86
N TRP A 5 -14.73 -2.91 -1.60
CA TRP A 5 -13.49 -2.30 -1.14
C TRP A 5 -12.41 -3.37 -1.06
N VAL A 6 -11.20 -3.03 -1.52
CA VAL A 6 -10.02 -3.86 -1.33
C VAL A 6 -9.24 -3.29 -0.16
N ILE A 7 -8.90 -4.16 0.78
CA ILE A 7 -8.14 -3.80 1.98
C ILE A 7 -6.86 -4.62 1.96
N LEU A 8 -5.72 -3.94 2.00
CA LEU A 8 -4.37 -4.51 2.05
C LEU A 8 -3.77 -4.21 3.43
N SER A 9 -2.92 -5.11 3.92
CA SER A 9 -2.19 -4.94 5.19
C SER A 9 -0.91 -5.78 5.15
N GLY A 10 0.09 -5.42 5.95
CA GLY A 10 1.31 -6.22 6.11
C GLY A 10 2.11 -6.37 4.81
N ILE A 11 2.29 -5.26 4.07
CA ILE A 11 3.14 -5.27 2.87
C ILE A 11 4.62 -5.36 3.29
N GLU A 12 5.00 -4.75 4.41
CA GLU A 12 6.31 -4.90 5.08
C GLU A 12 7.52 -4.72 4.14
N GLY A 13 7.44 -3.75 3.22
CA GLY A 13 8.48 -3.48 2.23
C GLY A 13 8.57 -4.50 1.09
N ASN A 14 7.63 -5.45 0.98
CA ASN A 14 7.60 -6.44 -0.09
C ASN A 14 6.97 -5.88 -1.38
N LEU A 15 7.81 -5.24 -2.20
CA LEU A 15 7.40 -4.67 -3.48
C LEU A 15 6.83 -5.69 -4.45
N ALA A 16 7.40 -6.90 -4.50
CA ALA A 16 6.94 -7.95 -5.41
C ALA A 16 5.51 -8.41 -5.07
N ALA A 17 5.20 -8.56 -3.78
CA ALA A 17 3.86 -8.89 -3.32
C ALA A 17 2.87 -7.75 -3.64
N TYR A 18 3.25 -6.51 -3.39
CA TYR A 18 2.40 -5.35 -3.71
C TYR A 18 2.06 -5.29 -5.20
N GLU A 19 3.04 -5.48 -6.09
CA GLU A 19 2.81 -5.48 -7.54
C GLU A 19 1.94 -6.66 -8.00
N ALA A 20 2.12 -7.85 -7.40
CA ALA A 20 1.27 -9.00 -7.71
C ALA A 20 -0.19 -8.76 -7.33
N VAL A 21 -0.43 -8.14 -6.17
CA VAL A 21 -1.77 -7.76 -5.70
C VAL A 21 -2.39 -6.69 -6.59
N GLN A 22 -1.63 -5.65 -6.96
CA GLN A 22 -2.12 -4.61 -7.88
C GLN A 22 -2.52 -5.17 -9.24
N ALA A 23 -1.77 -6.16 -9.76
CA ALA A 23 -2.12 -6.85 -10.99
C ALA A 23 -3.48 -7.58 -10.88
N ASP A 24 -3.74 -8.32 -9.80
CA ASP A 24 -5.03 -9.00 -9.59
C ASP A 24 -6.19 -8.00 -9.42
N ILE A 25 -5.98 -6.92 -8.67
CA ILE A 25 -6.98 -5.84 -8.51
C ILE A 25 -7.35 -5.23 -9.86
N LYS A 26 -6.36 -4.95 -10.71
CA LYS A 26 -6.56 -4.37 -12.05
C LYS A 26 -7.45 -5.26 -12.92
N HIS A 27 -7.32 -6.58 -12.84
CA HIS A 27 -8.20 -7.52 -13.56
C HIS A 27 -9.65 -7.47 -13.07
N ARG A 28 -9.89 -7.04 -11.84
CA ARG A 28 -11.22 -6.99 -11.18
C ARG A 28 -11.74 -5.57 -11.00
N GLN A 29 -11.03 -4.57 -11.51
CA GLN A 29 -11.23 -3.16 -11.19
C GLN A 29 -12.65 -2.64 -11.43
N LYS A 30 -13.40 -3.23 -12.39
CA LYS A 30 -14.81 -2.88 -12.63
C LYS A 30 -15.75 -3.10 -11.42
N TRP A 31 -15.31 -3.86 -10.41
CA TRP A 31 -16.04 -4.13 -9.18
C TRP A 31 -15.39 -3.50 -7.94
N VAL A 32 -14.28 -2.79 -8.10
CA VAL A 32 -13.52 -2.20 -7.00
C VAL A 32 -13.75 -0.70 -7.00
N GLU A 33 -14.27 -0.19 -5.90
CA GLU A 33 -14.49 1.25 -5.74
C GLU A 33 -13.26 1.94 -5.14
N ASN A 34 -12.70 1.37 -4.08
CA ASN A 34 -11.59 1.94 -3.34
C ASN A 34 -10.58 0.86 -2.90
N ILE A 35 -9.32 1.29 -2.75
CA ILE A 35 -8.24 0.48 -2.17
C ILE A 35 -7.78 1.17 -0.88
N TYR A 36 -7.69 0.40 0.20
CA TYR A 36 -7.18 0.84 1.49
C TYR A 36 -5.94 0.02 1.87
N ILE A 37 -4.92 0.67 2.44
CA ILE A 37 -3.73 0.03 3.00
C ILE A 37 -3.69 0.35 4.50
N LEU A 38 -3.78 -0.69 5.33
CA LEU A 38 -3.84 -0.58 6.79
C LEU A 38 -2.45 -0.55 7.44
N GLY A 39 -1.62 0.40 7.03
CA GLY A 39 -0.27 0.56 7.58
C GLY A 39 0.66 -0.62 7.31
N ASP A 40 1.82 -0.59 7.97
CA ASP A 40 2.88 -1.60 7.90
C ASP A 40 3.24 -1.94 6.45
N PHE A 41 3.36 -0.88 5.64
CA PHE A 41 3.79 -1.01 4.25
C PHE A 41 5.30 -0.85 4.09
N ILE A 42 5.96 -0.27 5.09
CA ILE A 42 7.40 -0.39 5.30
C ILE A 42 7.70 -1.51 6.31
N GLY A 43 8.95 -1.95 6.34
CA GLY A 43 9.44 -2.92 7.32
C GLY A 43 10.94 -2.80 7.51
N LEU A 44 11.56 -3.76 8.20
CA LEU A 44 13.01 -3.85 8.33
C LEU A 44 13.67 -4.40 7.05
N THR A 45 13.38 -3.78 5.91
CA THR A 45 13.86 -4.19 4.58
C THR A 45 14.36 -2.97 3.79
N PRO A 46 15.45 -3.12 3.00
CA PRO A 46 15.96 -2.03 2.17
C PRO A 46 14.98 -1.62 1.05
N GLU A 47 14.03 -2.49 0.70
CA GLU A 47 13.03 -2.24 -0.34
C GLU A 47 11.88 -1.32 0.11
N SER A 48 11.79 -0.98 1.40
CA SER A 48 10.71 -0.15 1.96
C SER A 48 10.50 1.16 1.22
N GLU A 49 11.58 1.87 0.86
CA GLU A 49 11.48 3.12 0.09
C GLU A 49 10.86 2.88 -1.29
N SER A 50 11.19 1.75 -1.93
CA SER A 50 10.60 1.41 -3.23
C SER A 50 9.09 1.16 -3.13
N VAL A 51 8.63 0.54 -2.03
CA VAL A 51 7.19 0.37 -1.76
C VAL A 51 6.52 1.72 -1.55
N VAL A 52 7.10 2.61 -0.73
CA VAL A 52 6.59 3.98 -0.51
C VAL A 52 6.44 4.71 -1.84
N GLN A 53 7.49 4.73 -2.67
CA GLN A 53 7.45 5.40 -3.96
C GLN A 53 6.39 4.81 -4.89
N ARG A 54 6.24 3.48 -4.88
CA ARG A 54 5.26 2.80 -5.73
C ARG A 54 3.81 3.02 -5.27
N ILE A 55 3.56 3.12 -3.97
CA ILE A 55 2.25 3.50 -3.40
C ILE A 55 1.90 4.95 -3.78
N ARG A 56 2.87 5.88 -3.66
CA ARG A 56 2.68 7.30 -4.00
C ARG A 56 2.48 7.54 -5.50
N ASN A 57 2.98 6.65 -6.34
CA ASN A 57 2.91 6.76 -7.81
C ASN A 57 2.22 5.53 -8.43
N PRO A 58 0.87 5.43 -8.34
CA PRO A 58 0.11 4.40 -9.05
C PRO A 58 0.35 4.43 -10.56
N LYS A 59 0.33 3.26 -11.22
CA LYS A 59 0.48 3.18 -12.68
C LYS A 59 -0.80 3.67 -13.38
N PRO A 60 -0.72 4.12 -14.64
CA PRO A 60 -1.89 4.51 -15.41
C PRO A 60 -2.99 3.45 -15.39
N GLY A 61 -4.20 3.87 -15.01
CA GLY A 61 -5.37 3.02 -14.90
C GLY A 61 -5.51 2.29 -13.57
N GLU A 62 -4.55 2.35 -12.65
CA GLU A 62 -4.73 1.84 -11.27
C GLU A 62 -5.53 2.84 -10.42
N LEU A 63 -6.26 2.33 -9.42
CA LEU A 63 -6.92 3.16 -8.43
C LEU A 63 -5.90 3.65 -7.39
N PRO A 64 -5.91 4.93 -7.00
CA PRO A 64 -5.01 5.44 -5.97
C PRO A 64 -5.37 4.84 -4.60
N PRO A 65 -4.40 4.26 -3.86
CA PRO A 65 -4.66 3.71 -2.54
C PRO A 65 -4.83 4.81 -1.49
N GLN A 66 -5.74 4.58 -0.55
CA GLN A 66 -5.88 5.34 0.68
C GLN A 66 -5.09 4.63 1.79
N VAL A 67 -4.21 5.35 2.49
CA VAL A 67 -3.20 4.73 3.36
C VAL A 67 -3.29 5.32 4.76
N CYS A 68 -3.33 4.46 5.78
CA CYS A 68 -3.10 4.87 7.16
C CYS A 68 -1.70 4.44 7.63
N THR A 69 -1.22 5.05 8.70
CA THR A 69 0.05 4.67 9.35
C THR A 69 -0.15 3.41 10.19
N GLY A 70 0.81 2.49 10.12
CA GLY A 70 0.92 1.33 11.01
C GLY A 70 2.05 1.49 12.02
N TRP A 71 2.37 0.41 12.71
CA TRP A 71 3.39 0.40 13.76
C TRP A 71 4.77 0.73 13.20
N TRP A 72 5.13 0.19 12.03
CA TRP A 72 6.44 0.45 11.41
C TRP A 72 6.61 1.92 11.02
N GLU A 73 5.58 2.53 10.43
CA GLU A 73 5.62 3.97 10.09
C GLU A 73 5.76 4.82 11.35
N GLU A 74 5.07 4.48 12.45
CA GLU A 74 5.22 5.16 13.73
C GLU A 74 6.64 5.05 14.29
N GLN A 75 7.29 3.88 14.21
CA GLN A 75 8.68 3.74 14.66
C GLN A 75 9.63 4.64 13.88
N CYS A 76 9.46 4.73 12.56
CA CYS A 76 10.27 5.64 11.74
C CYS A 76 10.05 7.10 12.14
N LEU A 77 8.80 7.54 12.35
CA LEU A 77 8.51 8.90 12.78
C LEU A 77 9.15 9.22 14.14
N ILE A 78 9.05 8.31 15.11
CA ILE A 78 9.64 8.47 16.45
C ILE A 78 11.17 8.59 16.35
N LEU A 79 11.84 7.76 15.54
CA LEU A 79 13.30 7.81 15.34
C LEU A 79 13.78 9.17 14.83
N TYR A 80 12.98 9.86 14.03
CA TYR A 80 13.29 11.20 13.53
C TYR A 80 12.69 12.35 14.37
N GLY A 81 12.05 12.05 15.50
CA GLY A 81 11.41 13.05 16.36
C GLY A 81 10.19 13.73 15.72
N LEU A 82 9.47 13.01 14.85
CA LEU A 82 8.28 13.48 14.12
C LEU A 82 6.96 12.87 14.63
N GLY A 83 7.03 11.98 15.64
CA GLY A 83 5.89 11.33 16.27
C GLY A 83 5.42 12.01 17.56
#